data_AF-A0A3B8HDV4-F1
#
_entry.id   AF-A0A3B8HDV4-F1
#
_cell.length_a   1.000
_cell.length_b   1.000
_cell.length_c   1.000
_cell.angle_alpha   90.00
_cell.angle_beta   90.00
_cell.angle_gamma   90.00
#
_symmetry.space_group_name_H-M   'P 1'
#
loop_
_entity.id
_entity.type
_entity.pdbx_description
1 polymer ?
#
loop_
_entity_poly.entity_id
_entity_poly.type
_entity_poly.pdbx_seq_one_letter_code
_entity_poly.pdbx_strand_id
1 'polypeptide(L)'
;MRRALAVLAVVFALVLASVALADESNKLNLKVGDELYVCGCGKGCDCDTMAMKPGKCVCGKPLVKGKVMQVGEGTAVIKTPKGEQTFKTVGLYSCACGPGCNCGTISQKPGKCVCGKPMKKVESKM
;
A
#
# COMPACT_ATOMS: atom_id res chain seq x y z
N MET A 1 -12.48 44.18 24.04
CA MET A 1 -11.17 43.76 23.48
C MET A 1 -10.64 42.43 24.05
N ARG A 2 -10.53 42.23 25.38
CA ARG A 2 -10.00 40.97 25.97
C ARG A 2 -10.80 39.69 25.63
N ARG A 3 -12.13 39.79 25.49
CA ARG A 3 -13.01 38.65 25.12
C ARG A 3 -12.90 38.27 23.63
N ALA A 4 -12.66 39.24 22.74
CA ALA A 4 -12.47 38.99 21.31
C ALA A 4 -11.12 38.29 21.04
N LEU A 5 -10.07 38.64 21.79
CA LEU A 5 -8.76 37.98 21.75
C LEU A 5 -8.82 36.52 22.23
N ALA A 6 -9.63 36.23 23.26
CA ALA A 6 -9.80 34.87 23.77
C ALA A 6 -10.55 33.96 22.77
N VAL A 7 -11.58 34.49 22.09
CA VAL A 7 -12.33 33.75 21.07
C VAL A 7 -11.47 33.51 19.83
N LEU A 8 -10.67 34.49 19.40
CA LEU A 8 -9.77 34.35 18.25
C LEU A 8 -8.67 33.30 18.52
N ALA A 9 -8.13 33.24 19.74
CA ALA A 9 -7.12 32.26 20.13
C ALA A 9 -7.67 30.82 20.20
N VAL A 10 -8.91 30.63 20.65
CA VAL A 10 -9.56 29.30 20.70
C VAL A 10 -9.92 28.81 19.29
N VAL A 11 -10.37 29.71 18.41
CA VAL A 11 -10.65 29.37 17.00
C VAL A 11 -9.35 29.04 16.25
N PHE A 12 -8.25 29.74 16.51
CA PHE A 12 -6.96 29.46 15.89
C PHE A 12 -6.34 28.12 16.34
N ALA A 13 -6.59 27.70 17.59
CA ALA A 13 -6.16 26.39 18.10
C ALA A 13 -6.94 25.21 17.47
N LEU A 14 -8.21 25.41 17.09
CA LEU A 14 -9.03 24.37 16.45
C LEU A 14 -8.67 24.11 14.98
N VAL A 15 -8.11 25.10 14.27
CA VAL A 15 -7.74 24.97 12.84
C VAL A 15 -6.41 24.20 12.64
N LEU A 16 -5.55 24.14 13.65
CA LEU A 16 -4.26 23.43 13.56
C LEU A 16 -4.38 21.91 13.78
N ALA A 17 -5.53 21.40 14.23
CA ALA A 17 -5.72 19.98 14.51
C ALA A 17 -6.06 19.12 13.25
N SER A 18 -6.25 19.72 12.08
CA SER A 18 -6.73 19.00 10.88
C SER A 18 -5.66 18.63 9.83
N VAL A 19 -4.37 18.87 10.07
CA VAL A 19 -3.30 18.54 9.09
C VAL A 19 -2.54 17.24 9.37
N ALA A 20 -3.18 16.27 10.03
CA ALA A 20 -2.59 14.95 10.27
C ALA A 20 -3.43 13.82 9.65
N LEU A 21 -3.45 13.75 8.32
CA LEU A 21 -3.80 12.50 7.63
C LEU A 21 -2.75 12.27 6.54
N ALA A 22 -1.72 11.51 6.92
CA ALA A 22 -0.69 11.03 6.03
C ALA A 22 -1.32 10.18 4.91
N ASP A 23 -1.07 10.58 3.66
CA ASP A 23 -1.40 9.81 2.47
C ASP A 23 -0.42 8.61 2.36
N GLU A 24 -0.59 7.60 3.22
CA GLU A 24 0.15 6.32 3.15
C GLU A 24 -0.49 5.35 2.13
N SER A 25 -0.96 5.86 1.00
CA SER A 25 -1.65 5.05 -0.03
C SER A 25 -0.70 4.13 -0.82
N ASN A 26 0.62 4.25 -0.60
CA ASN A 26 1.66 3.46 -1.27
C ASN A 26 2.26 2.35 -0.40
N LYS A 27 1.85 2.24 0.87
CA LYS A 27 2.37 1.26 1.83
C LYS A 27 1.29 0.28 2.25
N LEU A 28 1.61 -1.00 2.21
CA LEU A 28 0.77 -2.04 2.79
C LEU A 28 1.16 -2.25 4.26
N ASN A 29 0.24 -1.88 5.16
CA ASN A 29 0.35 -2.19 6.58
C ASN A 29 -0.03 -3.66 6.80
N LEU A 30 0.97 -4.54 6.80
CA LEU A 30 0.83 -5.98 6.99
C LEU A 30 1.16 -6.40 8.42
N LYS A 31 0.52 -7.46 8.89
CA LYS A 31 0.82 -8.16 10.14
C LYS A 31 1.15 -9.61 9.86
N VAL A 32 1.96 -10.21 10.73
CA VAL A 32 2.24 -11.66 10.66
C VAL A 32 0.92 -12.41 10.79
N GLY A 33 0.69 -13.36 9.88
CA GLY A 33 -0.54 -14.12 9.79
C GLY A 33 -1.52 -13.63 8.74
N ASP A 34 -1.40 -12.39 8.25
CA ASP A 34 -2.28 -11.85 7.21
C ASP A 34 -2.17 -12.67 5.92
N GLU A 35 -3.29 -12.76 5.19
CA GLU A 35 -3.35 -13.37 3.88
C GLU A 35 -3.59 -12.32 2.80
N LEU A 36 -2.80 -12.39 1.74
CA LEU A 36 -2.89 -11.47 0.61
C LEU A 36 -2.45 -12.13 -0.70
N TYR A 37 -2.62 -11.42 -1.81
CA TYR A 37 -2.26 -11.88 -3.14
C TYR A 37 -0.97 -11.23 -3.59
N VAL A 38 0.01 -12.04 -3.98
CA VAL A 38 1.36 -11.58 -4.35
C VAL A 38 1.82 -12.16 -5.67
N CYS A 39 2.91 -11.63 -6.22
CA CYS A 39 3.51 -12.16 -7.43
C CYS A 39 3.94 -13.62 -7.25
N GLY A 40 3.49 -14.49 -8.17
CA GLY A 40 3.83 -15.90 -8.19
C GLY A 40 4.94 -16.29 -9.17
N CYS A 41 5.68 -15.33 -9.74
CA CYS A 41 6.71 -15.61 -10.74
C CYS A 41 7.96 -16.29 -10.15
N GLY A 42 8.22 -16.15 -8.86
CA GLY A 42 9.37 -16.75 -8.17
C GLY A 42 10.61 -15.86 -8.15
N LYS A 43 11.73 -16.45 -7.68
CA LYS A 43 13.02 -15.75 -7.54
C LYS A 43 13.48 -15.21 -8.89
N GLY A 44 13.71 -13.90 -8.98
CA GLY A 44 14.11 -13.20 -10.21
C GLY A 44 13.05 -12.24 -10.76
N CYS A 45 11.82 -12.25 -10.23
CA CYS A 45 10.82 -11.24 -10.57
C CYS A 45 10.85 -10.10 -9.55
N ASP A 46 11.27 -8.92 -10.03
CA ASP A 46 11.46 -7.67 -9.30
C ASP A 46 10.21 -6.76 -9.28
N CYS A 47 9.04 -7.27 -9.68
CA CYS A 47 7.82 -6.45 -9.74
C CYS A 47 7.17 -6.22 -8.38
N ASP A 48 7.47 -7.08 -7.40
CA ASP A 48 6.90 -7.15 -6.05
C ASP A 48 5.42 -6.75 -5.98
N THR A 49 4.62 -7.23 -6.93
CA THR A 49 3.21 -6.86 -6.97
C THR A 49 2.46 -7.53 -5.82
N MET A 50 1.72 -6.74 -5.05
CA MET A 50 0.94 -7.19 -3.91
C MET A 50 -0.45 -6.55 -3.95
N ALA A 51 -1.47 -7.26 -3.49
CA ALA A 51 -2.84 -6.77 -3.40
C ALA A 51 -3.64 -7.53 -2.34
N MET A 52 -4.63 -6.86 -1.74
CA MET A 52 -5.57 -7.48 -0.80
C MET A 52 -6.68 -8.28 -1.51
N LYS A 53 -6.77 -8.18 -2.83
CA LYS A 53 -7.80 -8.83 -3.65
C LYS A 53 -7.18 -9.70 -4.74
N PRO A 54 -7.85 -10.79 -5.15
CA PRO A 54 -7.40 -11.59 -6.28
C PRO A 54 -7.38 -10.75 -7.55
N GLY A 55 -6.50 -11.11 -8.49
CA GLY A 55 -6.38 -10.42 -9.77
C GLY A 55 -5.13 -10.81 -10.53
N LYS A 56 -4.80 -10.00 -11.53
CA LYS A 56 -3.59 -10.17 -12.33
C LYS A 56 -2.45 -9.30 -11.78
N CYS A 57 -1.25 -9.87 -11.79
CA CYS A 57 0.01 -9.16 -11.60
C CYS A 57 0.24 -8.19 -12.77
N VAL A 58 1.13 -7.22 -12.59
CA VAL A 58 1.51 -6.26 -13.65
C VAL A 58 2.07 -6.92 -14.90
N CYS A 59 2.64 -8.13 -14.78
CA CYS A 59 3.11 -8.93 -15.91
C CYS A 59 2.00 -9.74 -16.61
N GLY A 60 0.73 -9.58 -16.19
CA GLY A 60 -0.44 -10.25 -16.76
C GLY A 60 -0.76 -11.64 -16.20
N LYS A 61 0.17 -12.27 -15.45
CA LYS A 61 -0.06 -13.55 -14.77
C LYS A 61 -0.97 -13.41 -13.55
N PRO A 62 -1.76 -14.42 -13.16
CA PRO A 62 -2.56 -14.36 -11.94
C PRO A 62 -1.66 -14.23 -10.70
N LEU A 63 -2.10 -13.42 -9.73
CA LEU A 63 -1.49 -13.37 -8.41
C LEU A 63 -1.77 -14.67 -7.65
N VAL A 64 -0.86 -15.04 -6.75
CA VAL A 64 -1.00 -16.21 -5.88
C VAL A 64 -1.30 -15.77 -4.46
N LYS A 65 -2.18 -16.51 -3.77
CA LYS A 65 -2.44 -16.28 -2.35
C LYS A 65 -1.18 -16.65 -1.55
N GLY A 66 -0.83 -15.81 -0.59
CA GLY A 66 0.29 -16.02 0.32
C GLY A 66 -0.04 -15.54 1.73
N LYS A 67 0.70 -16.08 2.70
CA LYS A 67 0.58 -15.75 4.12
C LYS A 67 1.81 -14.98 4.59
N VAL A 68 1.62 -13.89 5.30
CA VAL A 68 2.71 -13.11 5.91
C VAL A 68 3.34 -13.92 7.03
N MET A 69 4.62 -14.22 6.89
CA MET A 69 5.42 -14.94 7.90
C MET A 69 6.21 -13.99 8.78
N GLN A 70 6.71 -12.89 8.20
CA GLN A 70 7.49 -11.88 8.90
C GLN A 70 7.25 -10.51 8.26
N VAL A 71 7.27 -9.47 9.07
CA VAL A 71 7.21 -8.08 8.62
C VAL A 71 8.48 -7.38 9.11
N GLY A 72 9.20 -6.77 8.18
CA GLY A 72 10.38 -5.95 8.45
C GLY A 72 10.13 -4.51 8.03
N GLU A 73 11.15 -3.67 8.17
CA GLU A 73 11.10 -2.30 7.70
C GLU A 73 11.02 -2.28 6.16
N GLY A 74 9.93 -1.73 5.62
CA GLY A 74 9.69 -1.64 4.18
C GLY A 74 9.55 -2.98 3.43
N THR A 75 9.54 -4.12 4.14
CA THR A 75 9.52 -5.45 3.54
C THR A 75 8.68 -6.46 4.32
N ALA A 76 8.27 -7.55 3.69
CA ALA A 76 7.61 -8.67 4.35
C ALA A 76 7.98 -10.00 3.68
N VAL A 77 8.16 -11.04 4.48
CA VAL A 77 8.36 -12.41 4.01
C VAL A 77 6.99 -13.06 3.86
N ILE A 78 6.66 -13.47 2.64
CA ILE A 78 5.37 -14.09 2.31
C ILE A 78 5.61 -15.54 1.89
N LYS A 79 4.91 -16.46 2.56
CA LYS A 79 4.86 -17.87 2.18
C LYS A 79 3.77 -18.09 1.15
N THR A 80 4.16 -18.62 0.00
CA THR A 80 3.26 -19.00 -1.10
C THR A 80 3.38 -20.51 -1.36
N PRO A 81 2.51 -21.12 -2.19
CA PRO A 81 2.69 -22.52 -2.60
C PRO A 81 4.04 -22.81 -3.29
N LYS A 82 4.71 -21.79 -3.83
CA LYS A 82 6.02 -21.90 -4.49
C LYS A 82 7.21 -21.70 -3.55
N GLY A 83 6.95 -21.48 -2.26
CA GLY A 83 7.96 -21.19 -1.24
C GLY A 83 7.85 -19.78 -0.67
N GLU A 84 8.85 -19.42 0.12
CA GLU A 84 8.95 -18.14 0.83
C GLU A 84 9.78 -17.14 0.01
N GLN A 85 9.29 -15.90 -0.04
CA GLN A 85 9.92 -14.80 -0.76
C GLN A 85 9.67 -13.48 -0.04
N THR A 86 10.67 -12.61 -0.09
CA THR A 86 10.61 -11.26 0.47
C THR A 86 10.02 -10.30 -0.56
N PHE A 87 9.05 -9.51 -0.14
CA PHE A 87 8.42 -8.47 -0.93
C PHE A 87 8.63 -7.11 -0.30
N LYS A 88 8.73 -6.07 -1.14
CA LYS A 88 8.68 -4.67 -0.69
C LYS A 88 7.25 -4.26 -0.36
N THR A 89 7.01 -3.81 0.86
CA THR A 89 5.67 -3.38 1.32
C THR A 89 5.36 -1.93 0.95
N VAL A 90 6.33 -1.22 0.36
CA VAL A 90 6.17 0.12 -0.20
C VAL A 90 6.31 0.04 -1.72
N GLY A 91 5.26 0.43 -2.45
CA GLY A 91 5.25 0.45 -3.92
C GLY A 91 5.73 1.76 -4.51
N LEU A 92 6.40 1.69 -5.66
CA LEU A 92 6.62 2.84 -6.56
C LEU A 92 5.34 3.20 -7.34
N TYR A 93 4.42 2.25 -7.47
CA TYR A 93 3.13 2.40 -8.11
C TYR A 93 2.05 1.89 -7.17
N SER A 94 0.98 2.67 -6.98
CA SER A 94 -0.15 2.31 -6.13
C SER A 94 -1.50 2.53 -6.80
N CYS A 95 -2.53 1.94 -6.19
CA CYS A 95 -3.91 2.11 -6.61
C CYS A 95 -4.37 3.59 -6.53
N ALA A 96 -4.93 4.10 -7.63
CA ALA A 96 -5.46 5.47 -7.73
C ALA A 96 -7.01 5.54 -7.72
N CYS A 97 -7.69 4.51 -7.23
CA CYS A 97 -9.15 4.38 -7.36
C CYS A 97 -9.96 5.24 -6.37
N GLY A 98 -9.31 6.06 -5.54
CA GLY A 98 -9.98 6.96 -4.59
C GLY A 98 -10.53 6.27 -3.33
N PRO A 99 -11.19 7.06 -2.45
CA PRO A 99 -11.77 6.55 -1.21
C PRO A 99 -12.89 5.54 -1.53
N GLY A 100 -12.76 4.32 -1.01
CA GLY A 100 -13.68 3.20 -1.26
C GLY A 100 -13.03 1.99 -1.96
N CYS A 101 -11.82 2.14 -2.52
CA CYS A 101 -11.10 1.03 -3.12
C CYS A 101 -10.15 0.34 -2.14
N ASN A 102 -10.59 -0.80 -1.59
CA ASN A 102 -9.81 -1.57 -0.61
C ASN A 102 -8.91 -2.65 -1.24
N CYS A 103 -8.50 -2.49 -2.50
CA CYS A 103 -7.63 -3.48 -3.14
C CYS A 103 -6.15 -3.33 -2.74
N GLY A 104 -5.73 -2.11 -2.37
CA GLY A 104 -4.37 -1.80 -1.91
C GLY A 104 -3.27 -2.24 -2.87
N THR A 105 -3.53 -2.34 -4.18
CA THR A 105 -2.50 -2.85 -5.10
C THR A 105 -1.29 -1.93 -5.12
N ILE A 106 -0.11 -2.53 -4.90
CA ILE A 106 1.19 -1.88 -5.04
C ILE A 106 2.10 -2.69 -5.96
N SER A 107 3.05 -2.03 -6.61
CA SER A 107 4.10 -2.67 -7.41
C SER A 107 5.34 -1.78 -7.54
N GLN A 108 6.49 -2.41 -7.83
CA GLN A 108 7.71 -1.72 -8.25
C GLN A 108 7.72 -1.38 -9.75
N LYS A 109 6.78 -1.93 -10.53
CA LYS A 109 6.67 -1.72 -11.98
C LYS A 109 5.36 -1.02 -12.36
N PRO A 110 5.38 -0.22 -13.44
CA PRO A 110 4.15 0.34 -13.98
C PRO A 110 3.21 -0.78 -14.43
N GLY A 111 1.91 -0.53 -14.33
CA GLY A 111 0.91 -1.51 -14.76
C GLY A 111 -0.50 -1.17 -14.32
N LYS A 112 -1.39 -2.13 -14.50
CA LYS A 112 -2.78 -2.05 -14.05
C LYS A 112 -2.90 -2.59 -12.62
N CYS A 113 -3.75 -1.95 -11.84
CA CYS A 113 -4.23 -2.44 -10.56
C CYS A 113 -5.07 -3.72 -10.78
N VAL A 114 -5.28 -4.52 -9.72
CA VAL A 114 -6.10 -5.74 -9.81
C VAL A 114 -7.54 -5.48 -10.25
N CYS A 115 -8.06 -4.26 -10.06
CA CYS A 115 -9.37 -3.84 -10.56
C CYS A 115 -9.38 -3.43 -12.06
N GLY A 116 -8.23 -3.50 -12.74
CA GLY A 116 -8.07 -3.16 -14.16
C GLY A 116 -7.76 -1.69 -14.46
N LYS A 117 -7.87 -0.78 -13.48
CA LYS A 117 -7.50 0.63 -13.65
C LYS A 117 -5.97 0.83 -13.66
N PRO A 118 -5.43 1.83 -14.37
CA PRO A 118 -4.01 2.15 -14.31
C PRO A 118 -3.60 2.58 -12.90
N MET A 119 -2.41 2.14 -12.46
CA MET A 119 -1.82 2.60 -11.20
C MET A 119 -1.16 3.96 -11.38
N LYS A 120 -1.10 4.74 -10.30
CA LYS A 120 -0.37 6.00 -10.26
C LYS A 120 1.04 5.76 -9.71
N LYS A 121 2.04 6.43 -10.29
CA LYS A 121 3.39 6.48 -9.72
C LYS A 121 3.37 7.32 -8.45
N VAL A 122 3.93 6.78 -7.38
CA VAL A 122 3.98 7.38 -6.06
C VAL A 122 5.43 7.40 -5.60
N GLU A 123 5.83 8.47 -4.93
CA GLU A 123 7.18 8.57 -4.37
C GLU A 123 7.28 7.59 -3.20
N SER A 124 8.06 6.53 -3.35
CA SER A 124 8.45 5.70 -2.21
C SER A 124 9.61 6.39 -1.50
N LYS A 125 9.36 7.08 -0.38
CA LYS A 125 10.43 7.31 0.59
C LYS A 125 10.75 5.95 1.21
N MET A 126 11.81 5.34 0.72
CA MET A 126 12.35 4.07 1.21
C MET A 126 13.24 4.33 2.41
#